data_AF-A0A929QTR6-F1
#
_entry.id   AF-A0A929QTR6-F1
#
_cell.length_a   1.000
_cell.length_b   1.000
_cell.length_c   1.000
_cell.angle_alpha   90.00
_cell.angle_beta   90.00
_cell.angle_gamma   90.00
#
_symmetry.space_group_name_H-M   'P 1'
#
loop_
_entity.id
_entity.type
_entity.pdbx_description
1 polymer ?
#
loop_
_entity_poly.entity_id
_entity_poly.type
_entity_poly.pdbx_seq_one_letter_code
_entity_poly.pdbx_strand_id
1 'polypeptide(L)'
;MFIGKLHRSNVVLLAGLFFAATGIGFAFHRELQYALVSLIIASIIDLFVGGFMNQFQSSVAEAAFAKELKTLSSFLIYGVLPGVYLMAVTNAGAFSLIVFALYILAVGIRLAYFNQAAEFQDQVDKRHSVGLPLELGVFAIQVVSLV
;
A
#
# COMPACT_ATOMS: atom_id res chain seq x y z
N MET A 1 5.27 -24.13 10.33
CA MET A 1 3.82 -24.21 10.08
C MET A 1 3.30 -22.87 9.59
N PHE A 2 3.65 -22.44 8.37
CA PHE A 2 3.19 -21.16 7.78
C PHE A 2 3.06 -21.20 6.23
N ILE A 3 3.38 -22.33 5.59
CA ILE A 3 3.50 -22.49 4.13
C ILE A 3 2.34 -23.29 3.50
N GLY A 4 1.35 -23.69 4.29
CA GLY A 4 0.21 -24.51 3.81
C GLY A 4 -0.96 -23.75 3.20
N LYS A 5 -1.00 -22.41 3.27
CA LYS A 5 -2.14 -21.58 2.82
C LYS A 5 -1.74 -20.50 1.81
N LEU A 6 -0.69 -20.75 1.03
CA LEU A 6 -0.26 -19.84 -0.03
C LEU A 6 -1.17 -20.04 -1.26
N HIS A 7 -2.38 -19.48 -1.23
CA HIS A 7 -3.28 -19.52 -2.37
C HIS A 7 -2.90 -18.48 -3.44
N ARG A 8 -3.39 -18.64 -4.68
CA ARG A 8 -2.98 -17.86 -5.87
C ARG A 8 -3.03 -16.34 -5.70
N SER A 9 -3.99 -15.82 -4.92
CA SER A 9 -4.15 -14.39 -4.67
C SER A 9 -2.99 -13.79 -3.86
N ASN A 10 -2.47 -14.55 -2.89
CA ASN A 10 -1.39 -14.07 -2.00
C ASN A 10 -0.06 -13.92 -2.75
N VAL A 11 0.16 -14.72 -3.80
CA VAL A 11 1.36 -14.62 -4.64
C VAL A 11 1.41 -13.27 -5.36
N VAL A 12 0.27 -12.75 -5.81
CA VAL A 12 0.20 -11.44 -6.47
C VAL A 12 0.42 -10.31 -5.48
N LEU A 13 -0.15 -10.37 -4.27
CA LEU A 13 0.17 -9.41 -3.19
C LEU A 13 1.67 -9.43 -2.85
N LEU A 14 2.25 -10.62 -2.71
CA LEU A 14 3.67 -10.79 -2.41
C LEU A 14 4.56 -10.24 -3.53
N ALA A 15 4.15 -10.37 -4.79
CA ALA A 15 4.85 -9.76 -5.91
C ALA A 15 4.81 -8.22 -5.82
N GLY A 16 3.65 -7.62 -5.54
CA GLY A 16 3.53 -6.18 -5.30
C GLY A 16 4.42 -5.72 -4.14
N LEU A 17 4.43 -6.47 -3.05
CA LEU A 17 5.27 -6.22 -1.88
C LEU A 17 6.76 -6.29 -2.20
N PHE A 18 7.16 -7.26 -3.04
CA PHE A 18 8.54 -7.41 -3.49
C PHE A 18 9.00 -6.19 -4.30
N PHE A 19 8.18 -5.70 -5.24
CA PHE A 19 8.47 -4.48 -5.99
C PHE A 19 8.54 -3.25 -5.08
N ALA A 20 7.64 -3.15 -4.10
CA ALA A 20 7.66 -2.07 -3.11
C ALA A 20 8.95 -2.07 -2.28
N ALA A 21 9.35 -3.23 -1.75
CA ALA A 21 10.58 -3.39 -0.98
C ALA A 21 11.83 -3.09 -1.83
N THR A 22 11.85 -3.53 -3.09
CA THR A 22 12.93 -3.22 -4.03
C THR A 22 13.01 -1.71 -4.29
N GLY A 23 11.86 -1.04 -4.42
CA GLY A 23 11.78 0.42 -4.55
C GLY A 23 12.33 1.19 -3.37
N ILE A 24 12.07 0.69 -2.15
CA ILE A 24 12.62 1.27 -0.92
C ILE A 24 14.15 1.17 -0.98
N GLY A 25 14.68 0.02 -1.41
CA GLY A 25 16.10 -0.18 -1.64
C GLY A 25 16.71 0.82 -2.63
N PHE A 26 16.05 1.05 -3.78
CA PHE A 26 16.51 2.06 -4.76
C PHE A 26 16.45 3.48 -4.20
N ALA A 27 15.43 3.82 -3.41
CA ALA A 27 15.32 5.13 -2.78
C ALA A 27 16.49 5.38 -1.80
N PHE A 28 16.95 4.34 -1.06
CA PHE A 28 18.15 4.44 -0.22
C PHE A 28 19.44 4.67 -1.01
N HIS A 29 19.55 4.09 -2.21
CA HIS A 29 20.68 4.32 -3.11
C HIS A 29 20.59 5.66 -3.86
N ARG A 30 19.58 6.48 -3.58
CA ARG A 30 19.25 7.74 -4.28
C ARG A 30 18.98 7.59 -5.78
N GLU A 31 18.65 6.38 -6.19
CA GLU A 31 18.22 6.03 -7.53
C GLU A 31 16.72 6.33 -7.66
N LEU A 32 16.37 7.63 -7.59
CA LEU A 32 14.99 8.12 -7.50
C LEU A 32 14.11 7.68 -8.68
N GLN A 33 14.70 7.55 -9.88
CA GLN A 33 13.98 7.10 -11.07
C GLN A 33 13.51 5.65 -10.93
N TYR A 34 14.40 4.75 -10.49
CA TYR A 34 14.07 3.34 -10.29
C TYR A 34 13.10 3.14 -9.12
N ALA A 35 13.23 3.95 -8.06
CA ALA A 35 12.28 3.97 -6.96
C ALA A 35 10.86 4.34 -7.44
N LEU A 36 10.72 5.39 -8.27
CA LEU A 36 9.42 5.77 -8.86
C LEU A 36 8.85 4.69 -9.77
N VAL A 37 9.67 4.09 -10.64
CA VAL A 37 9.19 3.02 -11.54
C VAL A 37 8.69 1.82 -10.76
N SER A 38 9.43 1.39 -9.73
CA SER A 38 9.00 0.28 -8.87
C SER A 38 7.71 0.59 -8.09
N LEU A 39 7.55 1.84 -7.65
CA LEU A 39 6.36 2.33 -6.97
C LEU A 39 5.14 2.30 -7.91
N ILE A 40 5.27 2.78 -9.15
CA ILE A 40 4.21 2.72 -10.16
C ILE A 40 3.81 1.27 -10.43
N ILE A 41 4.78 0.38 -10.65
CA ILE A 41 4.52 -1.05 -10.88
C ILE A 41 3.80 -1.67 -9.69
N ALA A 42 4.27 -1.42 -8.46
CA ALA A 42 3.63 -1.94 -7.25
C ALA A 42 2.20 -1.41 -7.07
N SER A 43 1.96 -0.12 -7.34
CA SER A 43 0.62 0.47 -7.27
C SER A 43 -0.33 -0.12 -8.31
N ILE A 44 0.13 -0.37 -9.54
CA ILE A 44 -0.69 -1.07 -10.55
C ILE A 44 -1.04 -2.47 -10.05
N ILE A 45 -0.08 -3.24 -9.54
CA ILE A 45 -0.35 -4.58 -9.02
C ILE A 45 -1.37 -4.53 -7.87
N ASP A 46 -1.25 -3.60 -6.93
CA ASP A 46 -2.17 -3.48 -5.77
C ASP A 46 -3.61 -3.14 -6.22
N LEU A 47 -3.77 -2.27 -7.22
CA LEU A 47 -5.07 -1.96 -7.81
C LEU A 47 -5.72 -3.17 -8.47
N PHE A 48 -4.95 -3.92 -9.26
CA PHE A 48 -5.44 -5.14 -9.90
C PHE A 48 -5.88 -6.15 -8.83
N VAL A 49 -5.04 -6.38 -7.82
CA VAL A 49 -5.37 -7.26 -6.70
C VAL A 49 -6.69 -6.86 -6.02
N GLY A 50 -6.90 -5.57 -5.75
CA GLY A 50 -8.14 -5.09 -5.13
C GLY A 50 -9.42 -5.44 -5.90
N GLY A 51 -9.36 -5.43 -7.23
CA GLY A 51 -10.49 -5.82 -8.08
C GLY A 51 -10.71 -7.33 -8.19
N PHE A 52 -9.65 -8.13 -8.13
CA PHE A 52 -9.72 -9.57 -8.33
C PHE A 52 -9.84 -10.40 -7.04
N MET A 53 -9.54 -9.82 -5.87
CA MET A 53 -9.49 -10.54 -4.59
C MET A 53 -10.81 -11.28 -4.27
N ASN A 54 -11.96 -10.70 -4.63
CA ASN A 54 -13.28 -11.28 -4.37
C ASN A 54 -13.56 -12.58 -5.15
N GLN A 55 -12.78 -12.88 -6.20
CA GLN A 55 -12.98 -14.08 -7.04
C GLN A 55 -12.14 -15.28 -6.59
N PHE A 56 -11.12 -15.08 -5.75
CA PHE A 56 -10.14 -16.10 -5.40
C PHE A 56 -10.25 -16.64 -3.97
N GLN A 57 -11.17 -16.10 -3.16
CA GLN A 57 -11.34 -16.47 -1.76
C GLN A 57 -12.52 -17.44 -1.60
N SER A 58 -12.21 -18.69 -1.29
CA SER A 58 -13.22 -19.74 -1.10
C SER A 58 -13.58 -19.99 0.37
N SER A 59 -12.77 -19.50 1.32
CA SER A 59 -12.95 -19.70 2.77
C SER A 59 -12.84 -18.40 3.56
N VAL A 60 -13.67 -18.25 4.60
CA VAL A 60 -13.73 -17.05 5.47
C VAL A 60 -12.38 -16.76 6.15
N ALA A 61 -11.66 -17.80 6.57
CA ALA A 61 -10.34 -17.64 7.20
C ALA A 61 -9.26 -17.17 6.20
N GLU A 62 -9.38 -17.54 4.93
CA GLU A 62 -8.46 -17.10 3.88
C GLU A 62 -8.73 -15.67 3.46
N ALA A 63 -10.01 -15.29 3.42
CA ALA A 63 -10.45 -13.94 3.16
C ALA A 63 -9.91 -12.94 4.20
N ALA A 64 -9.99 -13.30 5.48
CA ALA A 64 -9.46 -12.48 6.57
C ALA A 64 -7.94 -12.28 6.47
N PHE A 65 -7.18 -13.35 6.24
CA PHE A 65 -5.73 -13.26 6.10
C PHE A 65 -5.30 -12.44 4.88
N ALA A 66 -5.96 -12.64 3.72
CA ALA A 66 -5.67 -11.87 2.52
C ALA A 66 -6.04 -10.39 2.67
N LYS A 67 -7.11 -10.08 3.42
CA LYS A 67 -7.49 -8.69 3.76
C LYS A 67 -6.41 -8.02 4.61
N GLU A 68 -5.94 -8.67 5.67
CA GLU A 68 -4.85 -8.13 6.51
C GLU A 68 -3.56 -7.94 5.72
N LEU A 69 -3.19 -8.93 4.89
CA LEU A 69 -2.00 -8.86 4.05
C LEU A 69 -2.11 -7.72 3.02
N LYS A 70 -3.29 -7.46 2.46
CA LYS A 70 -3.51 -6.30 1.57
C LYS A 70 -3.30 -5.01 2.32
N THR A 71 -3.87 -4.86 3.51
CA THR A 71 -3.69 -3.66 4.34
C THR A 71 -2.20 -3.40 4.61
N LEU A 72 -1.43 -4.44 4.95
CA LEU A 72 0.02 -4.32 5.14
C LEU A 72 0.75 -3.93 3.85
N SER A 73 0.39 -4.55 2.72
CA SER A 73 0.95 -4.24 1.40
C SER A 73 0.69 -2.80 0.99
N SER A 74 -0.57 -2.36 1.06
CA SER A 74 -0.98 -0.99 0.75
C SER A 74 -0.27 0.01 1.67
N PHE A 75 -0.03 -0.30 2.96
CA PHE A 75 0.75 0.56 3.85
C PHE A 75 2.20 0.74 3.38
N LEU A 76 2.85 -0.33 2.92
CA LEU A 76 4.23 -0.26 2.41
C LEU A 76 4.31 0.51 1.09
N ILE A 77 3.40 0.23 0.15
CA ILE A 77 3.37 0.84 -1.19
C ILE A 77 3.01 2.33 -1.12
N TYR A 78 2.00 2.69 -0.31
CA TYR A 78 1.41 4.04 -0.29
C TYR A 78 1.85 4.90 0.89
N GLY A 79 2.40 4.30 1.95
CA GLY A 79 2.92 5.00 3.12
C GLY A 79 4.44 5.02 3.15
N VAL A 80 5.08 3.86 3.23
CA VAL A 80 6.51 3.77 3.47
C VAL A 80 7.33 4.20 2.25
N LEU A 81 7.05 3.63 1.07
CA LEU A 81 7.83 3.91 -0.14
C LEU A 81 7.81 5.39 -0.58
N PRO A 82 6.66 6.10 -0.62
CA PRO A 82 6.64 7.54 -0.92
C PRO A 82 7.31 8.37 0.15
N GLY A 83 7.18 7.99 1.43
CA GLY A 83 7.85 8.67 2.52
C GLY A 83 9.37 8.58 2.40
N VAL A 84 9.90 7.39 2.09
CA VAL A 84 11.35 7.19 1.89
C VAL A 84 11.82 7.92 0.63
N TYR A 85 11.01 7.93 -0.43
CA TYR A 85 11.28 8.70 -1.65
C TYR A 85 11.42 10.21 -1.34
N LEU A 86 10.47 10.81 -0.60
CA LEU A 86 10.54 12.21 -0.19
C LEU A 86 11.77 12.50 0.69
N MET A 87 12.12 11.59 1.58
CA MET A 87 13.33 11.71 2.40
C MET A 87 14.62 11.69 1.56
N ALA A 88 14.66 10.84 0.52
CA ALA A 88 15.78 10.77 -0.41
C ALA A 88 15.92 12.04 -1.26
N VAL A 89 14.80 12.65 -1.68
CA VAL A 89 14.78 13.94 -2.43
C VAL A 89 15.25 15.09 -1.54
N THR A 90 14.84 15.13 -0.27
CA THR A 90 15.15 16.22 0.68
C THR A 90 16.52 16.10 1.35
N ASN A 91 17.42 15.26 0.80
CA ASN A 91 18.79 15.09 1.27
C ASN A 91 18.93 14.49 2.70
N ALA A 92 17.89 13.81 3.21
CA ALA A 92 17.87 13.08 4.47
C ALA A 92 18.31 13.87 5.72
N GLY A 93 17.98 15.16 5.81
CA GLY A 93 18.24 15.96 7.02
C GLY A 93 17.37 15.56 8.22
N ALA A 94 17.75 15.95 9.45
CA ALA A 94 16.98 15.64 10.66
C ALA A 94 15.50 16.09 10.58
N PHE A 95 15.22 17.20 9.90
CA PHE A 95 13.86 17.68 9.66
C PHE A 95 13.06 16.74 8.73
N SER A 96 13.69 16.17 7.71
CA SER A 96 13.05 15.22 6.80
C SER A 96 12.61 13.93 7.50
N LEU A 97 13.37 13.49 8.52
CA LEU A 97 13.01 12.35 9.36
C LEU A 97 11.74 12.60 10.18
N ILE A 98 11.59 13.80 10.73
CA ILE A 98 10.40 14.19 11.51
C ILE A 98 9.18 14.24 10.58
N VAL A 99 9.32 14.88 9.42
CA VAL A 99 8.23 14.95 8.41
C VAL A 99 7.85 13.56 7.92
N PHE A 100 8.83 12.68 7.67
CA PHE A 100 8.61 11.28 7.30
C PHE A 100 7.85 10.51 8.38
N ALA A 101 8.27 10.64 9.65
CA ALA A 101 7.60 9.95 10.76
C ALA A 101 6.16 10.43 10.93
N LEU A 102 5.91 11.74 10.85
CA LEU A 102 4.56 12.31 10.89
C LEU A 102 3.71 11.87 9.68
N TYR A 103 4.30 11.80 8.49
CA TYR A 103 3.63 11.31 7.28
C TYR A 103 3.20 9.85 7.44
N ILE A 104 4.10 8.97 7.87
CA ILE A 104 3.78 7.55 8.11
C ILE A 104 2.71 7.40 9.18
N LEU A 105 2.79 8.16 10.28
CA LEU A 105 1.77 8.14 11.33
C LEU A 105 0.40 8.56 10.79
N ALA A 106 0.34 9.65 10.02
CA ALA A 106 -0.90 10.12 9.40
C ALA A 106 -1.50 9.08 8.43
N VAL A 107 -0.65 8.46 7.60
CA VAL A 107 -1.08 7.38 6.70
C VAL A 107 -1.57 6.16 7.47
N GLY A 108 -0.86 5.76 8.53
CA GLY A 108 -1.23 4.63 9.38
C GLY A 108 -2.57 4.84 10.09
N ILE A 109 -2.79 6.02 10.69
CA ILE A 109 -4.07 6.38 11.33
C ILE A 109 -5.21 6.36 10.31
N ARG A 110 -4.99 6.92 9.12
CA ARG A 110 -5.98 6.91 8.04
C ARG A 110 -6.31 5.49 7.59
N LEU A 111 -5.31 4.64 7.42
CA LEU A 111 -5.50 3.25 7.01
C LEU A 111 -6.24 2.44 8.10
N ALA A 112 -5.91 2.66 9.37
CA ALA A 112 -6.60 2.04 10.50
C ALA A 112 -8.08 2.47 10.56
N TYR A 113 -8.37 3.76 10.36
CA TYR A 113 -9.74 4.29 10.32
C TYR A 113 -10.57 3.66 9.20
N PHE A 114 -10.03 3.57 7.99
CA PHE A 114 -10.71 2.93 6.85
C PHE A 114 -10.83 1.41 7.00
N ASN A 115 -9.84 0.74 7.61
CA ASN A 115 -9.90 -0.69 7.87
C ASN A 115 -10.99 -1.05 8.90
N GLN A 116 -11.17 -0.21 9.93
CA GLN A 116 -12.26 -0.34 10.90
C GLN A 116 -13.62 -0.07 10.24
N ALA A 117 -13.72 1.00 9.44
CA ALA A 117 -14.96 1.32 8.73
C ALA A 117 -15.44 0.15 7.86
N ALA A 118 -14.54 -0.54 7.16
CA ALA A 118 -14.88 -1.72 6.36
C ALA A 118 -15.39 -2.91 7.20
N GLU A 119 -14.98 -3.03 8.46
CA GLU A 119 -15.43 -4.11 9.36
C GLU A 119 -16.81 -3.84 9.98
N PHE A 120 -17.16 -2.56 10.20
CA PHE A 120 -18.50 -2.16 10.65
C PHE A 120 -19.52 -2.05 9.51
N GLN A 121 -19.07 -1.86 8.26
CA GLN A 121 -19.94 -1.68 7.09
C GLN A 121 -20.51 -2.99 6.55
N ASP A 122 -19.92 -4.14 6.90
CA ASP A 122 -20.52 -5.46 6.66
C ASP A 122 -21.81 -5.68 7.49
N GLN A 123 -22.08 -4.86 8.51
CA GLN A 123 -23.28 -4.99 9.36
C GLN A 123 -24.43 -4.04 8.99
N VAL A 124 -24.20 -2.96 8.23
CA VAL A 124 -25.23 -1.94 7.95
C VAL A 124 -25.10 -1.38 6.52
N ASP A 125 -25.96 -1.87 5.63
CA ASP A 125 -26.42 -1.28 4.36
C ASP A 125 -25.40 -0.79 3.30
N LYS A 126 -25.51 -1.42 2.12
CA LYS A 126 -24.77 -1.24 0.86
C LYS A 126 -24.89 0.13 0.15
N ARG A 127 -25.17 1.26 0.82
CA ARG A 127 -25.59 2.47 0.09
C ARG A 127 -24.74 3.74 0.14
N HIS A 128 -23.67 3.85 0.91
CA HIS A 128 -22.79 5.03 0.81
C HIS A 128 -21.32 4.67 1.03
N SER A 129 -20.56 4.51 -0.07
CA SER A 129 -19.11 4.58 -0.05
C SER A 129 -18.70 6.06 -0.03
N VAL A 130 -18.47 6.62 1.15
CA VAL A 130 -17.84 7.93 1.30
C VAL A 130 -16.45 7.71 1.88
N GLY A 131 -15.51 7.53 0.98
CA GLY A 131 -14.10 7.40 1.31
C GLY A 131 -13.32 7.31 0.03
N LEU A 132 -12.67 8.40 -0.37
CA LEU A 132 -11.77 8.37 -1.51
C LEU A 132 -10.69 7.31 -1.21
N PRO A 133 -10.59 6.21 -1.99
CA PRO A 133 -9.61 5.17 -1.74
C PRO A 133 -8.23 5.80 -1.69
N LEU A 134 -7.44 5.43 -0.67
CA LEU A 134 -6.10 5.94 -0.43
C LEU A 134 -5.24 5.90 -1.71
N GLU A 135 -5.53 4.90 -2.54
CA GLU A 135 -4.90 4.62 -3.83
C GLU A 135 -4.99 5.83 -4.77
N LEU A 136 -6.14 6.52 -4.87
CA LEU A 136 -6.29 7.71 -5.73
C LEU A 136 -5.41 8.88 -5.28
N GLY A 137 -5.21 9.04 -3.97
CA GLY A 137 -4.37 10.10 -3.43
C GLY A 137 -2.90 9.91 -3.76
N VAL A 138 -2.40 8.67 -3.73
CA VAL A 138 -1.01 8.39 -4.09
C VAL A 138 -0.79 8.41 -5.60
N PHE A 139 -1.75 7.99 -6.41
CA PHE A 139 -1.69 8.19 -7.86
C PHE A 139 -1.54 9.67 -8.24
N ALA A 140 -2.23 10.58 -7.53
CA ALA A 140 -2.06 12.01 -7.78
C ALA A 140 -0.62 12.50 -7.47
N ILE A 141 -0.03 12.05 -6.36
CA ILE A 141 1.36 12.38 -6.01
C ILE A 141 2.34 11.80 -7.04
N GLN A 142 2.09 10.58 -7.51
CA GLN A 142 2.89 9.93 -8.56
C GLN A 142 2.87 10.70 -9.87
N VAL A 143 1.68 11.10 -10.32
CA VAL A 143 1.50 11.85 -11.58
C VAL A 143 2.12 13.24 -11.48
N VAL A 144 1.94 13.93 -10.36
CA VAL A 144 2.53 15.26 -10.13
C VAL A 144 4.05 15.19 -10.05
N SER A 145 4.61 14.13 -9.44
CA SER A 145 6.07 13.95 -9.35
C SER A 145 6.74 13.57 -10.69
N LEU A 146 5.95 13.25 -11.73
CA LEU A 146 6.44 12.86 -13.05
C LEU A 146 6.49 14.03 -14.05
N VAL A 147 5.87 15.18 -13.72
CA VAL A 147 5.78 16.41 -14.52
C VAL A 147 6.77 17.44 -13.97
#